data_AF-A0A7G9SE26-F1
#
_entry.id   AF-A0A7G9SE26-F1
#
_cell.length_a   1.000
_cell.length_b   1.000
_cell.length_c   1.000
_cell.angle_alpha   90.00
_cell.angle_beta   90.00
_cell.angle_gamma   90.00
#
_symmetry.space_group_name_H-M   'P 1'
#
loop_
_entity.id
_entity.type
_entity.pdbx_description
1 polymer ?
#
loop_
_entity_poly.entity_id
_entity_poly.type
_entity_poly.pdbx_seq_one_letter_code
_entity_poly.pdbx_strand_id
1 'polypeptide(L)'
;MTEGEKLHAEQRRKFWRNLMIVGAFGAPLGFGVGFGFGKSRGDFDAFWTMVPQWLVVALVALSVGGLLYGSWRFYRSIDEIELVDNLWSSVAAYAAYAVIFPAWWALGKAKVTPEPNDWAIYLAALVIGLAAYGKRKWDAR
;
A
#
# COMPACT_ATOMS: atom_id res chain seq x y z
N MET A 1 -3.26 20.96 -32.13
CA MET A 1 -3.41 20.52 -30.74
C MET A 1 -4.33 21.49 -30.02
N THR A 2 -5.55 21.05 -29.74
CA THR A 2 -6.58 21.80 -29.02
C THR A 2 -6.15 22.01 -27.55
N GLU A 3 -6.58 23.10 -26.91
CA GLU A 3 -6.22 23.39 -25.50
C GLU A 3 -6.54 22.24 -24.54
N GLY A 4 -7.63 21.50 -24.79
CA GLY A 4 -8.00 20.31 -24.01
C GLY A 4 -6.97 19.18 -24.09
N GLU A 5 -6.31 18.98 -25.24
CA GLU A 5 -5.28 17.94 -25.40
C GLU A 5 -4.01 18.25 -24.59
N LYS A 6 -3.67 19.54 -24.46
CA LYS A 6 -2.54 20.00 -23.65
C LYS A 6 -2.80 19.79 -22.16
N LEU A 7 -4.01 20.10 -21.68
CA LEU A 7 -4.41 19.89 -20.28
C LEU A 7 -4.40 18.41 -19.89
N HIS A 8 -4.91 17.52 -20.74
CA HIS A 8 -4.84 16.07 -20.48
C HIS A 8 -3.41 15.53 -20.49
N ALA A 9 -2.55 16.01 -21.38
CA ALA A 9 -1.13 15.63 -21.40
C ALA A 9 -0.39 16.07 -20.13
N GLU A 10 -0.68 17.27 -19.62
CA GLU A 10 -0.11 17.77 -18.37
C GLU A 10 -0.59 16.99 -17.14
N GLN A 11 -1.89 16.67 -17.06
CA GLN A 11 -2.45 15.85 -16.00
C GLN A 11 -1.82 14.45 -15.99
N ARG A 12 -1.70 13.82 -17.16
CA ARG A 12 -1.06 12.51 -17.31
C ARG A 12 0.42 12.55 -16.90
N ARG A 13 1.16 13.61 -17.27
CA ARG A 13 2.56 13.78 -16.86
C ARG A 13 2.70 13.98 -15.35
N LYS A 14 1.81 14.75 -14.73
CA LYS A 14 1.78 14.93 -13.26
C LYS A 14 1.49 13.62 -12.54
N PHE A 15 0.54 12.82 -13.04
CA PHE A 15 0.23 11.50 -12.52
C PHE A 15 1.44 10.56 -12.59
N TRP A 16 2.05 10.38 -13.76
CA TRP A 16 3.22 9.50 -13.92
C TRP A 16 4.42 9.96 -13.11
N ARG A 17 4.66 11.27 -13.00
CA ARG A 17 5.71 11.81 -12.15
C ARG A 17 5.46 11.46 -10.67
N ASN A 18 4.24 11.64 -10.19
CA ASN A 18 3.90 11.30 -8.81
C ASN A 18 4.03 9.79 -8.56
N LEU A 19 3.58 8.95 -9.50
CA LEU A 19 3.74 7.50 -9.44
C LEU A 19 5.22 7.08 -9.41
N MET A 20 6.06 7.71 -10.24
CA MET A 20 7.51 7.44 -10.24
C MET A 20 8.19 7.89 -8.96
N ILE A 21 7.79 9.04 -8.39
CA ILE A 21 8.34 9.51 -7.11
C ILE A 21 7.99 8.51 -6.00
N VAL A 22 6.72 8.12 -5.88
CA VAL A 22 6.29 7.13 -4.88
C VAL A 22 6.96 5.77 -5.13
N GLY A 23 7.03 5.35 -6.38
CA GLY A 23 7.72 4.13 -6.81
C GLY A 23 9.21 4.15 -6.47
N ALA A 24 9.87 5.29 -6.56
CA ALA A 24 11.29 5.43 -6.21
C ALA A 24 11.55 5.22 -4.70
N PHE A 25 10.58 5.50 -3.84
CA PHE A 25 10.69 5.18 -2.41
C PHE A 25 10.43 3.70 -2.12
N GLY A 26 9.49 3.07 -2.84
CA GLY A 26 9.15 1.65 -2.65
C GLY A 26 10.12 0.66 -3.32
N ALA A 27 10.73 1.04 -4.46
CA ALA A 27 11.58 0.17 -5.26
C ALA A 27 12.83 -0.35 -4.51
N PRO A 28 13.57 0.47 -3.73
CA PRO A 28 14.71 -0.01 -2.96
C PRO A 28 14.32 -1.06 -1.91
N LEU A 29 13.15 -0.90 -1.28
CA LEU A 29 12.62 -1.88 -0.34
C LEU A 29 12.26 -3.20 -1.03
N GLY A 30 11.45 -3.12 -2.10
CA GLY A 30 11.01 -4.29 -2.83
C GLY A 30 12.18 -5.06 -3.44
N PHE A 31 13.16 -4.34 -4.00
CA PHE A 31 14.39 -4.93 -4.51
C PHE A 31 15.23 -5.57 -3.40
N GLY A 32 15.44 -4.87 -2.28
CA GLY A 32 16.23 -5.39 -1.16
C GLY A 32 15.64 -6.68 -0.57
N VAL A 33 14.33 -6.71 -0.37
CA VAL A 33 13.61 -7.90 0.11
C VAL A 33 13.65 -9.02 -0.93
N GLY A 34 13.35 -8.75 -2.20
CA GLY A 34 13.34 -9.76 -3.26
C GLY A 34 14.72 -10.37 -3.55
N PHE A 35 15.76 -9.53 -3.60
CA PHE A 35 17.14 -9.97 -3.77
C PHE A 35 17.61 -10.81 -2.57
N GLY A 36 17.27 -10.36 -1.37
CA GLY A 36 17.54 -11.05 -0.12
C GLY A 36 16.92 -12.44 -0.06
N PHE A 37 15.63 -12.52 -0.35
CA PHE A 37 14.86 -13.75 -0.40
C PHE A 37 15.41 -14.75 -1.44
N GLY A 38 15.81 -14.26 -2.62
CA GLY A 38 16.45 -15.09 -3.64
C GLY A 38 17.79 -15.68 -3.18
N LYS A 39 18.59 -14.89 -2.44
CA LYS A 39 19.88 -15.32 -1.91
C LYS A 39 19.75 -16.28 -0.72
N SER A 40 18.70 -16.14 0.09
CA SER A 40 18.41 -17.03 1.23
C SER A 40 17.66 -18.31 0.84
N ARG A 41 17.53 -18.63 -0.46
CA ARG A 41 16.79 -19.80 -0.98
C ARG A 41 15.33 -19.86 -0.50
N GLY A 42 14.73 -18.69 -0.28
CA GLY A 42 13.35 -18.59 0.16
C GLY A 42 13.15 -18.62 1.68
N ASP A 43 14.22 -18.60 2.48
CA ASP A 43 14.14 -18.44 3.92
C ASP A 43 14.13 -16.95 4.28
N PHE A 44 12.97 -16.44 4.68
CA PHE A 44 12.79 -15.03 5.07
C PHE A 44 13.51 -14.68 6.38
N ASP A 45 13.60 -15.61 7.32
CA ASP A 45 14.20 -15.36 8.64
C ASP A 45 15.73 -15.28 8.53
N ALA A 46 16.31 -16.12 7.68
CA ALA A 46 17.73 -16.06 7.35
C ALA A 46 18.10 -14.73 6.65
N PHE A 47 17.20 -14.14 5.84
CA PHE A 47 17.46 -12.84 5.23
C PHE A 47 17.53 -11.73 6.28
N TRP A 48 16.52 -11.62 7.16
CA TRP A 48 16.46 -10.53 8.14
C TRP A 48 17.61 -10.56 9.15
N THR A 49 18.18 -11.74 9.43
CA THR A 49 19.37 -11.87 10.28
C THR A 49 20.67 -11.47 9.59
N MET A 50 20.73 -11.46 8.25
CA MET A 50 21.90 -11.04 7.48
C MET A 50 21.96 -9.53 7.22
N VAL A 51 20.82 -8.83 7.27
CA VAL A 51 20.75 -7.40 7.00
C VAL A 51 21.14 -6.60 8.25
N PRO A 52 22.09 -5.65 8.16
CA PRO A 52 22.42 -4.79 9.28
C PRO A 52 21.19 -4.01 9.78
N GLN A 53 20.98 -3.99 11.10
CA GLN A 53 19.79 -3.34 11.69
C GLN A 53 19.62 -1.88 11.29
N TRP A 54 20.73 -1.12 11.20
CA TRP A 54 20.69 0.28 10.78
C TRP A 54 20.14 0.44 9.35
N LEU A 55 20.40 -0.53 8.46
CA LEU A 55 19.93 -0.50 7.08
C LEU A 55 18.42 -0.81 7.01
N VAL A 56 17.95 -1.76 7.82
CA VAL A 56 16.51 -2.05 7.95
C VAL A 56 15.77 -0.79 8.42
N VAL A 57 16.26 -0.14 9.48
CA VAL A 57 15.66 1.11 10.00
C VAL A 57 15.65 2.20 8.92
N ALA A 58 16.76 2.39 8.20
CA ALA A 58 16.85 3.38 7.13
C ALA A 58 15.85 3.12 6.00
N LEU A 59 15.69 1.86 5.58
CA LEU A 59 14.75 1.47 4.52
C LEU A 59 13.30 1.63 4.96
N VAL A 60 12.97 1.27 6.21
CA VAL A 60 11.64 1.51 6.78
C VAL A 60 11.35 3.01 6.85
N ALA A 61 12.29 3.81 7.37
CA ALA A 61 12.14 5.26 7.47
C ALA A 61 11.96 5.92 6.09
N LEU A 62 12.74 5.50 5.09
CA LEU A 62 12.61 5.95 3.70
C LEU A 62 11.23 5.65 3.13
N SER A 63 10.69 4.48 3.45
CA SER A 63 9.43 4.01 2.87
C SER A 63 8.22 4.63 3.55
N VAL A 64 8.27 4.80 4.87
CA VAL A 64 7.29 5.58 5.61
C VAL A 64 7.31 7.03 5.13
N GLY A 65 8.50 7.65 5.04
CA GLY A 65 8.64 9.02 4.54
C GLY A 65 8.13 9.18 3.11
N GLY A 66 8.43 8.23 2.23
CA GLY A 66 7.95 8.18 0.85
C GLY A 66 6.43 8.04 0.75
N LEU A 67 5.83 7.16 1.56
CA LEU A 67 4.37 6.99 1.62
C LEU A 67 3.69 8.24 2.16
N LEU A 68 4.23 8.87 3.21
CA LEU A 68 3.69 10.12 3.76
C LEU A 68 3.77 11.26 2.75
N TYR A 69 4.94 11.46 2.13
CA TYR A 69 5.15 12.47 1.11
C TYR A 69 4.26 12.23 -0.12
N GLY A 70 4.19 10.98 -0.59
CA GLY A 70 3.37 10.55 -1.69
C GLY A 70 1.89 10.80 -1.45
N SER A 71 1.40 10.40 -0.27
CA SER A 71 0.01 10.62 0.16
C SER A 71 -0.31 12.12 0.22
N TRP A 72 0.55 12.91 0.86
CA TRP A 72 0.39 14.37 0.92
C TRP A 72 0.34 15.00 -0.48
N ARG A 73 1.23 14.58 -1.37
CA ARG A 73 1.28 15.09 -2.75
C ARG A 73 0.05 14.71 -3.55
N PHE A 74 -0.45 13.49 -3.35
CA PHE A 74 -1.66 12.94 -3.96
C PHE A 74 -2.90 13.71 -3.50
N TYR A 75 -3.09 13.91 -2.19
CA TYR A 75 -4.21 14.68 -1.65
C TYR A 75 -4.27 16.12 -2.17
N ARG A 76 -3.12 16.72 -2.49
CA ARG A 76 -3.05 18.06 -3.10
C ARG A 76 -3.38 18.10 -4.59
N SER A 77 -3.54 16.96 -5.25
CA SER A 77 -3.78 16.87 -6.70
C SER A 77 -5.14 16.31 -7.09
N ILE A 78 -5.91 15.79 -6.13
CA ILE A 78 -7.21 15.18 -6.37
C ILE A 78 -8.34 16.17 -6.09
N ASP A 79 -9.47 15.95 -6.75
CA ASP A 79 -10.69 16.72 -6.55
C ASP A 79 -11.53 16.17 -5.37
N GLU A 80 -12.56 16.92 -4.94
CA GLU A 80 -13.38 16.57 -3.78
C GLU A 80 -14.09 15.21 -3.91
N ILE A 81 -14.56 14.87 -5.12
CA ILE A 81 -15.22 13.58 -5.38
C ILE A 81 -14.23 12.43 -5.19
N GLU A 82 -13.02 12.57 -5.74
CA GLU A 82 -11.97 11.55 -5.60
C GLU A 82 -11.50 11.41 -4.15
N LEU A 83 -11.49 12.51 -3.40
CA LEU A 83 -11.19 12.50 -1.97
C LEU A 83 -12.24 11.69 -1.19
N VAL A 84 -13.52 11.90 -1.46
CA VAL A 84 -14.62 11.16 -0.82
C VAL A 84 -14.56 9.67 -1.17
N ASP A 85 -14.29 9.33 -2.44
CA ASP A 85 -14.13 7.93 -2.86
C ASP A 85 -12.95 7.25 -2.16
N ASN A 86 -11.82 7.95 -2.05
CA ASN A 86 -10.64 7.45 -1.37
C ASN A 86 -10.88 7.28 0.14
N LEU A 87 -11.63 8.20 0.75
CA LEU A 87 -12.01 8.11 2.17
C LEU A 87 -12.89 6.89 2.41
N TRP A 88 -13.93 6.67 1.61
CA TRP A 88 -14.81 5.50 1.73
C TRP A 88 -14.05 4.18 1.55
N SER A 89 -13.16 4.11 0.55
CA SER A 89 -12.27 2.97 0.34
C SER A 89 -11.39 2.71 1.56
N SER A 90 -10.77 3.76 2.11
CA SER A 90 -9.90 3.66 3.29
C SER A 90 -10.67 3.22 4.54
N VAL A 91 -11.89 3.72 4.73
CA VAL A 91 -12.78 3.31 5.82
C VAL A 91 -13.14 1.83 5.69
N ALA A 92 -13.47 1.35 4.49
CA ALA A 92 -13.78 -0.05 4.25
C ALA A 92 -12.58 -0.97 4.55
N ALA A 93 -11.39 -0.62 4.07
CA ALA A 93 -10.16 -1.35 4.34
C ALA A 93 -9.83 -1.37 5.85
N TYR A 94 -9.92 -0.21 6.51
CA TYR A 94 -9.68 -0.10 7.94
C TYR A 94 -10.68 -0.92 8.75
N ALA A 95 -11.98 -0.84 8.43
CA ALA A 95 -13.01 -1.62 9.10
C ALA A 95 -12.78 -3.13 8.93
N ALA A 96 -12.40 -3.57 7.72
CA ALA A 96 -12.03 -4.96 7.48
C ALA A 96 -10.85 -5.39 8.35
N TYR A 97 -9.78 -4.61 8.39
CA TYR A 97 -8.62 -4.91 9.24
C TYR A 97 -8.99 -4.96 10.73
N ALA A 98 -9.73 -3.95 11.20
CA ALA A 98 -10.16 -3.80 12.59
C ALA A 98 -11.11 -4.90 13.06
N VAL A 99 -11.77 -5.61 12.14
CA VAL A 99 -12.63 -6.76 12.47
C VAL A 99 -11.87 -8.08 12.31
N ILE A 100 -11.20 -8.28 11.18
CA ILE A 100 -10.52 -9.55 10.85
C ILE A 100 -9.43 -9.86 11.87
N PHE A 101 -8.57 -8.89 12.21
CA PHE A 101 -7.47 -9.12 13.14
C PHE A 101 -7.93 -9.59 14.52
N PRO A 102 -8.76 -8.83 15.27
CA PRO A 102 -9.14 -9.25 16.62
C PRO A 102 -10.01 -10.52 16.62
N ALA A 103 -10.86 -10.72 15.60
CA ALA A 103 -11.67 -11.93 15.49
C ALA A 103 -10.79 -13.18 15.29
N TRP A 104 -9.85 -13.14 14.34
CA TRP A 104 -8.92 -14.25 14.11
C TRP A 104 -8.01 -14.46 15.32
N TRP A 105 -7.49 -13.38 15.92
CA TRP A 105 -6.68 -13.46 17.13
C TRP A 105 -7.42 -14.17 18.28
N ALA A 106 -8.68 -13.80 18.54
CA ALA A 106 -9.50 -14.45 19.56
C ALA A 106 -9.73 -15.95 19.27
N LEU A 107 -10.02 -16.30 18.01
CA LEU A 107 -10.16 -17.69 17.56
C LEU A 107 -8.85 -18.49 17.71
N GLY A 108 -7.71 -17.86 17.46
CA GLY A 108 -6.38 -18.41 17.67
C GLY A 108 -6.12 -18.73 19.14
N LYS A 109 -6.45 -17.80 20.05
CA LYS A 109 -6.32 -18.03 21.49
C LYS A 109 -7.26 -19.11 22.01
N ALA A 110 -8.43 -19.26 21.40
CA ALA A 110 -9.35 -20.37 21.66
C ALA A 110 -8.92 -21.71 21.03
N LYS A 111 -7.79 -21.75 20.30
CA LYS A 111 -7.28 -22.91 19.55
C LYS A 111 -8.25 -23.45 18.49
N VAL A 112 -9.14 -22.60 17.98
CA VAL A 112 -10.08 -22.94 16.90
C VAL A 112 -9.40 -22.81 15.53
N THR A 113 -8.52 -21.82 15.39
CA THR A 113 -7.72 -21.57 14.18
C THR A 113 -6.24 -21.47 14.54
N PRO A 114 -5.32 -21.54 13.56
CA PRO A 114 -3.93 -21.14 13.77
C PRO A 114 -3.82 -19.66 14.20
N GLU A 115 -2.64 -19.27 14.69
CA GLU A 115 -2.32 -17.86 14.96
C GLU A 115 -2.52 -16.99 13.70
N PRO A 116 -2.92 -15.72 13.85
CA PRO A 116 -3.19 -14.84 12.73
C PRO A 116 -1.98 -14.69 11.79
N ASN A 117 -2.26 -14.67 10.48
CA ASN A 117 -1.24 -14.38 9.47
C ASN A 117 -1.35 -12.91 9.05
N ASP A 118 -0.34 -12.11 9.40
CA ASP A 118 -0.32 -10.66 9.15
C ASP A 118 -0.48 -10.31 7.67
N TRP A 119 0.15 -11.07 6.78
CA TRP A 119 0.05 -10.86 5.34
C TRP A 119 -1.35 -11.16 4.80
N ALA A 120 -1.99 -12.23 5.27
CA ALA A 120 -3.35 -12.56 4.89
C ALA A 120 -4.34 -11.46 5.30
N ILE A 121 -4.18 -10.94 6.52
CA ILE A 121 -5.01 -9.85 7.04
C ILE A 121 -4.78 -8.56 6.24
N TYR A 122 -3.51 -8.20 6.02
CA TYR A 122 -3.14 -7.02 5.23
C TYR A 122 -3.70 -7.10 3.80
N LEU A 123 -3.52 -8.23 3.11
CA LEU A 123 -4.00 -8.42 1.74
C LEU A 123 -5.53 -8.42 1.67
N ALA A 124 -6.22 -9.04 2.65
CA ALA A 124 -7.67 -9.00 2.72
C ALA A 124 -8.19 -7.56 2.85
N ALA A 125 -7.62 -6.77 3.76
CA ALA A 125 -7.97 -5.36 3.92
C ALA A 125 -7.71 -4.54 2.65
N LEU A 126 -6.56 -4.77 1.99
CA LEU A 126 -6.20 -4.10 0.75
C LEU A 126 -7.18 -4.43 -0.39
N VAL A 127 -7.53 -5.72 -0.56
CA VAL A 127 -8.49 -6.17 -1.57
C VAL A 127 -9.87 -5.55 -1.33
N ILE A 128 -10.32 -5.50 -0.07
CA ILE A 128 -11.61 -4.88 0.29
C ILE A 128 -11.60 -3.39 -0.02
N GLY A 129 -10.52 -2.67 0.31
CA GLY A 129 -10.37 -1.26 -0.05
C GLY A 129 -10.42 -1.04 -1.57
N LEU A 130 -9.62 -1.79 -2.32
CA LEU A 130 -9.60 -1.70 -3.79
C LEU A 130 -10.96 -2.04 -4.41
N ALA A 131 -11.66 -3.05 -3.89
CA ALA A 131 -13.00 -3.40 -4.34
C ALA A 131 -14.01 -2.29 -4.04
N ALA A 132 -13.94 -1.66 -2.86
CA ALA A 132 -14.79 -0.53 -2.50
C ALA A 132 -14.54 0.68 -3.41
N TYR A 133 -13.27 1.02 -3.68
CA TYR A 133 -12.91 2.08 -4.61
C TYR A 133 -13.39 1.77 -6.04
N GLY A 134 -13.12 0.56 -6.53
CA GLY A 134 -13.50 0.11 -7.87
C GLY A 134 -15.01 0.14 -8.09
N LYS A 135 -15.79 -0.32 -7.10
CA LYS A 135 -17.26 -0.25 -7.12
C LYS A 135 -17.74 1.20 -7.27
N ARG A 136 -17.23 2.12 -6.45
CA ARG A 136 -17.62 3.54 -6.52
C ARG A 136 -17.27 4.18 -7.86
N LYS A 137 -16.10 3.86 -8.41
CA LYS A 137 -15.69 4.32 -9.75
C LYS A 137 -16.59 3.76 -10.85
N TRP A 138 -17.10 2.54 -10.69
CA TRP A 138 -18.04 1.93 -11.61
C TRP A 138 -19.43 2.58 -11.54
N ASP A 139 -19.93 2.83 -10.34
CA ASP A 139 -21.25 3.43 -10.11
C ASP A 139 -21.34 4.90 -10.56
N ALA A 140 -20.19 5.58 -10.71
CA ALA A 140 -20.10 6.96 -11.18
C ALA A 140 -20.01 7.12 -12.71
N ARG A 141 -20.02 6.02 -13.48
CA ARG A 141 -20.04 6.01 -14.95
C ARG A 141 -21.47 5.92 -15.47
#